data_AF-A0A6P5EMF9-F1
#
_entry.id   AF-A0A6P5EMF9-F1
#
_cell.length_a   1.000
_cell.length_b   1.000
_cell.length_c   1.000
_cell.angle_alpha   90.00
_cell.angle_beta   90.00
_cell.angle_gamma   90.00
#
_symmetry.space_group_name_H-M   'P 1'
#
loop_
_entity.id
_entity.type
_entity.pdbx_description
1 polymer ?
#
loop_
_entity_poly.entity_id
_entity_poly.type
_entity_poly.pdbx_seq_one_letter_code
_entity_poly.pdbx_strand_id
1 'polypeptide(L)'
;MGAARLSQELVSEMAKKSREIAAEATKKADLLYSEALRAAGQIKTLASDIPIPPIPPIPPIPSISAGSGSGSPAADDELKQFGVTEELREFVKGITISTFRDFPMEDEPEISEVPTVSNVRQDLSE
;
A
#
# COMPACT_ATOMS: atom_id res chain seq x y z
N MET A 1 -54.08 -4.35 -24.08
CA MET A 1 -52.90 -3.93 -24.88
C MET A 1 -52.11 -2.75 -24.28
N GLY A 2 -52.30 -2.35 -23.01
CA GLY A 2 -51.64 -1.16 -22.45
C GLY A 2 -50.26 -1.38 -21.79
N ALA A 3 -50.06 -2.50 -21.10
CA ALA A 3 -48.86 -2.72 -20.29
C ALA A 3 -47.54 -2.79 -21.10
N ALA A 4 -47.55 -3.44 -22.26
CA ALA A 4 -46.37 -3.57 -23.11
C ALA A 4 -45.85 -2.20 -23.63
N ARG A 5 -46.76 -1.24 -23.85
CA ARG A 5 -46.38 0.11 -24.30
C ARG A 5 -45.72 0.93 -23.19
N LEU A 6 -46.24 0.84 -21.96
CA LEU A 6 -45.67 1.51 -20.79
C LEU A 6 -44.26 0.98 -20.46
N SER A 7 -44.05 -0.34 -20.55
CA SER A 7 -42.73 -0.94 -20.35
C SER A 7 -41.73 -0.52 -21.43
N GLN A 8 -42.16 -0.42 -22.69
CA GLN A 8 -41.30 0.03 -23.79
C GLN A 8 -40.89 1.51 -23.63
N GLU A 9 -41.80 2.36 -23.16
CA GLU A 9 -41.53 3.77 -22.89
C GLU A 9 -40.52 3.94 -21.75
N LEU A 10 -40.67 3.20 -20.64
CA LEU A 10 -39.74 3.21 -19.51
C LEU A 10 -38.33 2.75 -19.91
N VAL A 11 -38.22 1.64 -20.66
CA VAL A 11 -36.92 1.16 -21.16
C VAL A 11 -36.27 2.19 -22.09
N SER A 12 -37.05 2.87 -22.93
CA SER A 12 -36.52 3.88 -23.86
C SER A 12 -36.02 5.14 -23.13
N GLU A 13 -36.81 5.64 -22.17
CA GLU A 13 -36.42 6.75 -21.28
C GLU A 13 -35.18 6.39 -20.45
N MET A 14 -35.15 5.18 -19.87
CA MET A 14 -34.01 4.71 -19.08
C MET A 14 -32.75 4.52 -19.92
N ALA A 15 -32.87 3.96 -21.13
CA ALA A 15 -31.73 3.82 -22.04
C ALA A 15 -31.18 5.19 -22.47
N LYS A 16 -32.06 6.17 -22.73
CA LYS A 16 -31.66 7.54 -23.05
C LYS A 16 -30.95 8.19 -21.86
N LYS A 17 -31.53 8.10 -20.65
CA LYS A 17 -30.93 8.65 -19.42
C LYS A 17 -29.60 7.97 -19.07
N SER A 18 -29.51 6.65 -19.23
CA SER A 18 -28.28 5.88 -19.01
C SER A 18 -27.16 6.34 -19.94
N ARG A 19 -27.45 6.58 -21.22
CA ARG A 19 -26.48 7.10 -22.18
C ARG A 19 -25.98 8.50 -21.82
N GLU A 20 -26.87 9.37 -21.35
CA GLU A 20 -26.50 10.74 -20.95
C GLU A 20 -25.55 10.73 -19.74
N ILE A 21 -25.85 9.90 -18.73
CA ILE A 21 -24.98 9.72 -17.55
C ILE A 21 -23.61 9.20 -17.96
N ALA A 22 -23.55 8.20 -18.85
CA ALA A 22 -22.28 7.67 -19.34
C ALA A 22 -21.47 8.74 -20.06
N ALA A 23 -22.10 9.53 -20.94
CA ALA A 23 -21.42 10.60 -21.66
C ALA A 23 -20.91 11.72 -20.73
N GLU A 24 -21.69 12.09 -19.70
CA GLU A 24 -21.26 13.08 -18.72
C GLU A 24 -20.10 12.55 -17.86
N ALA A 25 -20.17 11.28 -17.43
CA ALA A 25 -19.10 10.65 -16.66
C ALA A 25 -17.79 10.59 -17.45
N THR A 26 -17.84 10.21 -18.73
CA THR A 26 -16.65 10.22 -19.61
C THR A 26 -16.07 11.63 -19.73
N LYS A 27 -16.90 12.65 -19.96
CA LYS A 27 -16.42 14.04 -20.04
C LYS A 27 -15.75 14.50 -18.74
N LYS A 28 -16.29 14.13 -17.58
CA LYS A 28 -15.70 14.46 -16.28
C LYS A 28 -14.37 13.75 -16.06
N ALA A 29 -14.25 12.49 -16.49
CA ALA A 29 -13.01 11.72 -16.43
C ALA A 29 -11.90 12.37 -17.27
N ASP A 30 -12.20 12.81 -18.49
CA ASP A 30 -11.22 13.48 -19.36
C ASP A 30 -10.71 14.80 -18.75
N LEU A 31 -11.59 15.55 -18.09
CA LEU A 31 -11.20 16.77 -17.39
C LEU A 31 -10.27 16.47 -16.21
N LEU A 32 -10.55 15.45 -15.42
CA LEU A 32 -9.69 15.04 -14.31
C LEU A 32 -8.33 14.55 -14.81
N TYR A 33 -8.31 13.76 -15.89
CA TYR A 33 -7.07 13.24 -16.48
C TYR A 33 -6.17 14.38 -17.00
N SER A 34 -6.74 15.32 -17.76
CA SER A 34 -5.99 16.46 -18.29
C SER A 34 -5.47 17.40 -17.19
N GLU A 35 -6.26 17.61 -16.13
CA GLU A 35 -5.85 18.40 -14.96
C GLU A 35 -4.70 17.73 -14.20
N ALA A 36 -4.83 16.43 -13.90
CA ALA A 36 -3.80 15.67 -13.20
C ALA A 36 -2.49 15.63 -14.00
N LEU A 37 -2.58 15.44 -15.32
CA LEU A 37 -1.40 15.44 -16.20
C LEU A 37 -0.69 16.80 -16.19
N ARG A 38 -1.45 17.90 -16.21
CA ARG A 38 -0.91 19.26 -16.09
C ARG A 38 -0.22 19.49 -14.74
N ALA A 39 -0.86 19.08 -13.64
CA ALA A 39 -0.29 19.23 -12.30
C ALA A 39 1.01 18.42 -12.13
N ALA A 40 1.07 17.19 -12.65
CA ALA A 40 2.27 16.36 -12.61
C ALA A 40 3.47 17.03 -13.32
N GLY A 41 3.22 17.73 -14.43
CA GLY A 41 4.25 18.50 -15.13
C GLY A 41 4.87 19.61 -14.28
N GLN A 42 4.07 20.26 -13.43
CA GLN A 42 4.53 21.35 -12.54
C GLN A 42 5.41 20.85 -11.38
N ILE A 43 5.19 19.62 -10.90
CA ILE A 43 6.00 19.02 -9.84
C ILE A 43 7.44 18.78 -10.34
N LYS A 44 7.61 18.34 -11.58
CA LYS A 44 8.94 18.11 -12.18
C LYS A 44 9.79 19.38 -12.25
N THR A 45 9.17 20.53 -12.53
CA THR A 45 9.88 21.81 -12.59
C THR A 45 10.27 22.31 -11.21
N LEU A 46 9.42 22.13 -10.18
CA LEU A 46 9.71 22.59 -8.82
C LEU A 46 10.88 21.84 -8.18
N ALA A 47 11.04 20.54 -8.48
CA ALA A 47 12.14 19.72 -7.98
C ALA A 47 13.52 20.12 -8.55
N SER A 48 13.56 20.76 -9.72
CA SER A 48 14.81 21.15 -10.38
C SER A 48 15.39 22.47 -9.84
N ASP A 49 14.58 23.27 -9.16
CA ASP A 49 14.96 24.60 -8.65
C ASP A 49 15.29 24.58 -7.14
N ILE A 50 15.31 23.40 -6.52
CA ILE A 50 15.74 23.22 -5.13
C ILE A 50 17.28 23.21 -5.12
N PRO A 51 17.94 24.18 -4.47
CA PRO A 51 19.39 24.16 -4.33
C PRO A 51 19.78 22.90 -3.54
N ILE A 52 20.43 21.94 -4.19
CA ILE A 52 20.98 20.76 -3.52
C ILE A 52 22.20 21.26 -2.74
N PRO A 53 22.17 21.30 -1.39
CA PRO A 53 23.37 21.65 -0.64
C PRO A 53 24.46 20.61 -0.91
N PRO A 54 25.74 21.02 -0.98
CA PRO A 54 26.83 20.07 -1.18
C PRO A 54 26.81 19.03 -0.06
N ILE A 55 26.70 17.76 -0.43
CA ILE A 55 26.75 16.63 0.50
C ILE A 55 28.15 16.63 1.12
N PRO A 56 28.30 16.75 2.46
CA PRO A 56 29.60 16.67 3.09
C PRO A 56 30.23 15.29 2.85
N PRO A 57 31.56 15.18 2.75
CA PRO A 57 32.23 13.90 2.58
C PRO A 57 31.82 12.94 3.71
N ILE A 58 31.38 11.73 3.33
CA ILE A 58 31.06 10.68 4.29
C ILE A 58 32.37 10.29 5.00
N PRO A 59 32.48 10.44 6.33
CA PRO A 59 33.66 9.98 7.05
C PRO A 59 33.81 8.47 6.88
N PRO A 60 35.03 7.94 6.80
CA PRO A 60 35.24 6.50 6.70
C PRO A 60 34.58 5.81 7.89
N ILE A 61 33.68 4.88 7.58
CA ILE A 61 33.01 4.01 8.54
C ILE A 61 34.12 3.24 9.26
N PRO A 62 34.23 3.28 10.61
CA PRO A 62 35.13 2.39 11.31
C PRO A 62 34.73 0.97 10.92
N SER A 63 35.68 0.21 10.35
CA SER A 63 35.47 -1.20 10.09
C SER A 63 35.03 -1.81 11.42
N ILE A 64 33.78 -2.26 11.51
CA ILE A 64 33.31 -3.11 12.59
C ILE A 64 34.08 -4.42 12.45
N SER A 65 35.31 -4.46 12.98
CA SER A 65 35.85 -5.70 13.48
C SER A 65 34.74 -6.28 14.33
N ALA A 66 34.30 -7.51 14.01
CA ALA A 66 33.24 -8.21 14.70
C ALA A 66 33.47 -8.07 16.20
N GLY A 67 32.83 -7.05 16.78
CA GLY A 67 32.99 -6.70 18.16
C GLY A 67 32.28 -7.81 18.88
N SER A 68 33.07 -8.71 19.47
CA SER A 68 32.61 -9.53 20.59
C SER A 68 31.67 -8.67 21.41
N GLY A 69 30.40 -9.08 21.44
CA GLY A 69 29.33 -8.35 22.09
C GLY A 69 29.71 -8.06 23.53
N SER A 70 30.21 -6.85 23.76
CA SER A 70 30.17 -6.25 25.08
C SER A 70 28.75 -5.75 25.23
N GLY A 71 27.85 -6.66 25.58
CA GLY A 71 26.48 -6.36 25.96
C GLY A 71 26.52 -5.36 27.10
N SER A 72 26.34 -4.08 26.77
CA SER A 72 26.14 -3.05 27.77
C SER A 72 24.69 -3.21 28.26
N PRO A 73 24.41 -3.19 29.57
CA PRO A 73 23.05 -3.39 30.09
C PRO A 73 22.04 -2.42 29.47
N ALA A 74 22.51 -1.23 29.06
CA ALA A 74 21.70 -0.25 28.33
C ALA A 74 21.12 -0.77 27.00
N ALA A 75 21.89 -1.57 26.24
CA ALA A 75 21.43 -2.14 24.97
C ALA A 75 20.39 -3.25 25.18
N ASP A 76 20.56 -4.07 26.23
CA ASP A 76 19.58 -5.11 26.57
C ASP A 76 18.26 -4.50 27.07
N ASP A 77 18.29 -3.35 27.73
CA ASP A 77 17.08 -2.66 28.19
C ASP A 77 16.30 -1.99 27.04
N GLU A 78 16.99 -1.43 26.04
CA GLU A 78 16.36 -0.95 24.81
C GLU A 78 15.67 -2.10 24.04
N LEU A 79 16.35 -3.25 23.91
CA LEU A 79 15.77 -4.43 23.26
C LEU A 79 14.50 -4.91 23.97
N LYS A 80 14.50 -4.95 25.32
CA LYS A 80 13.30 -5.28 26.10
C LYS A 80 12.17 -4.26 25.89
N GLN A 81 12.50 -2.96 25.74
CA GLN A 81 11.50 -1.92 25.46
C GLN A 81 10.78 -2.15 24.12
N PHE A 82 11.48 -2.69 23.12
CA PHE A 82 10.90 -3.10 21.84
C PHE A 82 10.24 -4.49 21.87
N GLY A 83 10.14 -5.12 23.04
CA GLY A 83 9.58 -6.47 23.19
C GLY A 83 10.54 -7.59 22.76
N VAL A 84 11.80 -7.28 22.49
CA VAL A 84 12.85 -8.26 22.16
C VAL A 84 13.39 -8.86 23.46
N THR A 85 12.71 -9.89 23.95
CA THR A 85 13.12 -10.65 25.15
C THR A 85 14.22 -11.65 24.85
N GLU A 86 14.95 -12.09 25.87
CA GLU A 86 15.96 -13.14 25.70
C GLU A 86 15.34 -14.45 25.20
N GLU A 87 14.14 -14.79 25.69
CA GLU A 87 13.35 -15.93 25.20
C GLU A 87 13.05 -15.84 23.70
N LEU A 88 12.65 -14.67 23.21
CA LEU A 88 12.38 -14.47 21.78
C LEU A 88 13.67 -14.63 20.94
N ARG A 89 14.80 -14.13 21.44
CA ARG A 89 16.09 -14.26 20.76
C ARG A 89 16.54 -15.71 20.69
N GLU A 90 16.33 -16.46 21.76
CA GLU A 90 16.65 -17.88 21.83
C GLU A 90 15.72 -18.71 20.93
N PHE A 91 14.43 -18.41 20.91
CA PHE A 91 13.46 -19.03 20.01
C PHE A 91 13.82 -18.82 18.53
N VAL A 92 14.15 -17.58 18.12
CA VAL A 92 14.50 -17.26 16.73
C VAL A 92 15.81 -17.95 16.31
N LYS A 93 16.77 -18.17 17.22
CA LYS A 93 17.98 -18.98 16.92
C LYS A 93 17.66 -20.43 16.57
N GLY A 94 16.53 -20.96 17.06
CA GLY A 94 16.03 -22.29 16.72
C GLY A 94 15.34 -22.37 15.35
N ILE A 95 15.00 -21.24 14.74
CA ILE A 95 14.42 -21.19 13.40
C ILE A 95 15.51 -21.54 12.38
N THR A 96 15.27 -22.58 11.59
CA THR A 96 16.21 -23.11 10.60
C THR A 96 15.53 -23.22 9.24
N ILE A 97 16.29 -23.34 8.15
CA ILE A 97 15.68 -23.46 6.81
C ILE A 97 14.69 -24.64 6.70
N SER A 98 14.85 -25.69 7.50
CA SER A 98 13.91 -26.81 7.56
C SER A 98 12.52 -26.41 8.08
N THR A 99 12.41 -25.43 8.99
CA THR A 99 11.10 -24.99 9.50
C THR A 99 10.22 -24.31 8.44
N PHE A 100 10.80 -23.95 7.29
CA PHE A 100 10.08 -23.38 6.15
C PHE A 100 9.82 -24.40 5.03
N ARG A 101 10.46 -25.57 5.05
CA ARG A 101 10.27 -26.58 3.99
C ARG A 101 8.90 -27.25 4.05
N ASP A 102 8.36 -27.38 5.26
CA ASP A 102 7.02 -27.94 5.48
C ASP A 102 5.90 -26.94 5.10
N PHE A 103 6.27 -25.69 4.83
CA PHE A 103 5.37 -24.62 4.40
C PHE A 103 5.88 -24.06 3.06
N PRO A 104 5.68 -24.78 1.95
CA PRO A 104 6.03 -24.27 0.63
C PRO A 104 5.35 -22.91 0.44
N MET A 105 6.15 -21.87 0.21
CA MET A 105 5.62 -20.57 -0.20
C MET A 105 5.02 -20.79 -1.59
N GLU A 106 3.71 -20.58 -1.71
CA GLU A 106 3.11 -20.40 -3.03
C GLU A 106 3.84 -19.21 -3.66
N ASP A 107 4.46 -19.41 -4.84
CA ASP A 107 4.93 -18.29 -5.64
C ASP A 107 3.79 -17.28 -5.73
N GLU A 108 4.09 -16.02 -5.41
CA GLU A 108 3.15 -14.92 -5.22
C GLU A 108 1.87 -15.12 -6.04
N PRO A 109 0.69 -15.30 -5.41
CA PRO A 109 -0.54 -15.45 -6.18
C PRO A 109 -0.67 -14.19 -7.02
N GLU A 110 -0.70 -14.34 -8.35
CA GLU A 110 -1.03 -13.27 -9.29
C GLU A 110 -2.30 -12.62 -8.78
N ILE A 111 -2.16 -11.47 -8.10
CA ILE A 111 -3.20 -10.60 -7.54
C ILE A 111 -4.62 -11.10 -7.81
N SER A 112 -5.06 -12.13 -7.10
CA SER A 112 -6.42 -12.62 -7.27
C SER A 112 -7.30 -11.52 -6.71
N GLU A 113 -8.17 -10.94 -7.55
CA GLU A 113 -9.20 -9.96 -7.19
C GLU A 113 -10.26 -10.55 -6.23
N VAL A 114 -9.85 -11.35 -5.25
CA VAL A 114 -10.71 -11.74 -4.14
C VAL A 114 -10.87 -10.47 -3.29
N PRO A 115 -12.11 -9.97 -3.11
CA PRO A 115 -12.34 -8.80 -2.28
C PRO A 115 -11.72 -9.06 -0.91
N THR A 116 -10.86 -8.15 -0.46
CA THR A 116 -10.23 -8.22 0.85
C THR A 116 -11.35 -8.25 1.89
N VAL A 117 -11.62 -9.42 2.46
CA VAL A 117 -12.61 -9.55 3.54
C VAL A 117 -12.07 -8.75 4.72
N SER A 118 -12.69 -7.59 4.94
CA SER A 118 -12.37 -6.71 6.05
C SER A 118 -12.72 -7.44 7.35
N ASN A 119 -11.69 -7.85 8.10
CA ASN A 119 -11.84 -8.47 9.43
C ASN A 119 -12.25 -7.45 10.52
N VAL A 120 -12.75 -6.28 10.13
CA VAL A 120 -13.26 -5.26 11.05
C VAL A 120 -14.66 -5.69 11.50
N ARG A 121 -14.80 -6.06 12.77
CA ARG A 121 -16.12 -6.17 13.40
C ARG A 121 -16.83 -4.82 13.29
N GLN A 122 -17.84 -4.73 12.44
CA GLN A 122 -18.77 -3.60 12.39
C GLN A 122 -19.71 -3.71 13.59
N ASP A 123 -19.23 -3.32 14.77
CA ASP A 123 -20.11 -3.08 15.91
C ASP A 123 -20.01 -1.60 16.28
N LEU A 124 -20.82 -0.80 15.59
CA LEU A 124 -21.20 0.54 16.00
C LEU A 124 -22.70 0.67 15.73
N SER A 125 -23.49 0.05 16.59
CA SER A 125 -24.88 0.47 16.80
C SER A 125 -24.92 1.49 17.95
N GLU A 126 -25.62 2.59 17.66
CA GLU A 126 -25.95 3.78 18.48
C GLU A 126 -26.15 3.56 19.99
#